data_AF-T1PQ79-F1
#
_entry.id   AF-T1PQ79-F1
#
_cell.length_a   1.000
_cell.length_b   1.000
_cell.length_c   1.000
_cell.angle_alpha   90.00
_cell.angle_beta   90.00
_cell.angle_gamma   90.00
#
_symmetry.space_group_name_H-M   'P 1'
#
loop_
_entity.id
_entity.type
_entity.pdbx_description
1 polymer ?
#
loop_
_entity_poly.entity_id
_entity_poly.type
_entity_poly.pdbx_seq_one_letter_code
_entity_poly.pdbx_strand_id
1 'polypeptide(L)'
;MAAHLCEEFTNMLIDLNNMGEIMRKVMTRALISKEVYKQFNDVNYLTSRHAQVLKENREKYEDAVNRFPRPEPPDDYKHLPALGEKLVHSTLLEEFIFWTFKYEFPQNLVCFLLNMLPDQDYKEHLTRTFVMHYSRIPSVLEMSKDPDTLSNRVVHMSVQLFSNESLALKMVKELSLLHVMIISLKLMMSKILIQNTLHDPSKNFHFVIDCTRQVMKDHCYWPLVSDFNNVLSHESVALVFLRDDNLIDMWFQFLSMLQGMNVNVRETASHVEFEPNSYYAAFSCELEASAYPMWSIISHLKDGKHADLAKKIITYCVNMLHEWLEAIYFQQPKISQEEMLQASFHFPLHRYLSAFVCQAVTKMGMSLSEVLPTRSYILPLLMMHPLRVQSFFYEILAGIWVRNGLQIKGQAMTYIQANFCNSMADMDLFFLQICATNMPQCFFLHNTIEMFGVTQWLETAPLKQTQKMEQTSMLEGFLTFLATL
;
A
#
# COMPACT_ATOMS: atom_id res chain seq x y z
N MET A 1 28.18 21.78 19.24
CA MET A 1 27.74 22.91 20.08
C MET A 1 26.25 23.18 19.94
N ALA A 2 25.73 23.52 18.76
CA ALA A 2 24.28 23.76 18.57
C ALA A 2 23.39 22.53 18.90
N ALA A 3 23.76 21.33 18.43
CA ALA A 3 23.03 20.09 18.74
C ALA A 3 22.96 19.80 20.26
N HIS A 4 24.06 20.01 20.97
CA HIS A 4 24.15 19.85 22.43
C HIS A 4 23.26 20.85 23.17
N LEU A 5 23.23 22.12 22.74
CA LEU A 5 22.37 23.15 23.33
C LEU A 5 20.87 22.84 23.10
N CYS A 6 20.52 22.32 21.93
CA CYS A 6 19.15 21.86 21.66
C CYS A 6 18.76 20.66 22.53
N GLU A 7 19.70 19.77 22.80
CA GLU A 7 19.49 18.61 23.68
C GLU A 7 19.27 19.04 25.14
N GLU A 8 20.13 19.91 25.69
CA GLU A 8 19.95 20.48 27.03
C GLU A 8 18.61 21.21 27.18
N PHE A 9 18.22 22.00 26.18
CA PHE A 9 16.94 22.72 26.21
C PHE A 9 15.76 21.75 26.17
N THR A 10 15.80 20.71 25.35
CA THR A 10 14.73 19.71 25.27
C THR A 10 14.62 18.92 26.57
N ASN A 11 15.75 18.57 27.19
CA ASN A 11 15.78 17.89 28.49
C ASN A 11 15.19 18.78 29.60
N MET A 12 15.51 20.07 29.60
CA MET A 12 14.88 21.04 30.52
C MET A 12 13.35 21.04 30.38
N LEU A 13 12.83 21.04 29.14
CA LEU A 13 11.38 21.00 28.90
C LEU A 13 10.76 19.67 29.39
N ILE A 14 11.45 18.55 29.21
CA ILE A 14 11.02 17.25 29.74
C ILE A 14 10.98 17.28 31.28
N ASP A 15 12.01 17.82 31.93
CA ASP A 15 12.06 17.95 33.39
C ASP A 15 10.92 18.82 33.93
N LEU A 16 10.59 19.93 33.24
CA LEU A 16 9.43 20.76 33.58
C LEU A 16 8.13 19.97 33.48
N ASN A 17 7.93 19.20 32.41
CA ASN A 17 6.75 18.35 32.27
C ASN A 17 6.67 17.27 33.37
N ASN A 18 7.82 16.79 33.85
CA ASN A 18 7.91 15.81 34.95
C ASN A 18 7.58 16.41 36.33
N MET A 19 7.47 17.74 36.47
CA MET A 19 7.06 18.39 37.72
C MET A 19 5.58 18.16 38.09
N GLY A 20 4.79 17.55 37.21
CA GLY A 20 3.42 17.11 37.48
C GLY A 20 2.36 17.74 36.57
N GLU A 21 1.10 17.41 36.85
CA GLU A 21 -0.04 17.77 35.99
C GLU A 21 -0.19 19.29 35.77
N ILE A 22 0.06 20.10 36.80
CA ILE A 22 -0.08 21.56 36.72
C ILE A 22 0.91 22.14 35.70
N MET A 23 2.19 21.76 35.78
CA MET A 23 3.20 22.27 34.85
C MET A 23 2.90 21.80 33.43
N ARG A 24 2.53 20.53 33.25
CA ARG A 24 2.08 20.01 31.94
C ARG A 24 0.93 20.81 31.36
N LYS A 25 -0.08 21.19 32.15
CA LYS A 25 -1.18 22.06 31.68
C LYS A 25 -0.72 23.47 31.28
N VAL A 26 0.25 24.04 31.98
CA VAL A 26 0.82 25.35 31.62
C VAL A 26 1.57 25.25 30.29
N MET A 27 2.42 24.23 30.15
CA MET A 27 3.21 24.01 28.95
C MET A 27 2.34 23.75 27.72
N THR A 28 1.38 22.83 27.83
CA THR A 28 0.46 22.48 26.73
C THR A 28 -0.34 23.69 26.26
N ARG A 29 -0.89 24.50 27.18
CA ARG A 29 -1.59 25.75 26.86
C ARG A 29 -0.68 26.76 26.15
N ALA A 30 0.57 26.89 26.59
CA ALA A 30 1.53 27.79 25.95
C ALA A 30 1.88 27.32 24.53
N LEU A 31 2.03 26.01 24.32
CA LEU A 31 2.37 25.42 23.02
C LEU A 31 1.27 25.59 21.98
N ILE A 32 0.00 25.53 22.39
CA ILE A 32 -1.16 25.64 21.47
C ILE A 32 -1.74 27.07 21.37
N SER A 33 -1.33 28.00 22.24
CA SER A 33 -1.88 29.37 22.22
C SER A 33 -1.29 30.22 21.10
N LYS A 34 -2.18 30.77 20.27
CA LYS A 34 -1.83 31.73 19.21
C LYS A 34 -1.39 33.08 19.79
N GLU A 35 -1.96 33.47 20.93
CA GLU A 35 -1.63 34.72 21.62
C GLU A 35 -0.21 34.66 22.17
N VAL A 36 0.14 33.57 22.85
CA VAL A 36 1.49 33.33 23.37
C VAL A 36 2.50 33.29 22.22
N TYR A 37 2.18 32.59 21.13
CA TYR A 37 3.05 32.56 19.95
C TYR A 37 3.23 33.95 19.30
N LYS A 38 2.19 34.77 19.21
CA LYS A 38 2.30 36.16 18.74
C LYS A 38 3.18 37.00 19.66
N GLN A 39 3.04 36.85 20.97
CA GLN A 39 3.88 37.56 21.95
C GLN A 39 5.36 37.19 21.83
N PHE A 40 5.68 35.90 21.62
CA PHE A 40 7.06 35.47 21.40
C PHE A 40 7.68 36.04 20.12
N ASN A 41 6.84 36.35 19.12
CA ASN A 41 7.27 36.95 17.86
C ASN A 41 7.18 38.49 17.87
N ASP A 42 6.69 39.12 18.94
CA ASP A 42 6.59 40.58 19.03
C ASP A 42 7.92 41.20 19.48
N VAL A 43 8.61 41.80 18.52
CA VAL A 43 9.94 42.40 18.72
C VAL A 43 9.88 43.76 19.42
N ASN A 44 8.69 44.35 19.60
CA ASN A 44 8.53 45.72 20.10
C ASN A 44 8.91 45.89 21.58
N TYR A 45 8.95 44.80 22.35
CA TYR A 45 9.21 44.81 23.80
C TYR A 45 10.66 44.45 24.19
N LEU A 46 11.56 44.27 23.22
CA LEU A 46 12.90 43.73 23.45
C LEU A 46 14.02 44.75 23.19
N THR A 47 15.12 44.62 23.94
CA THR A 47 16.33 45.43 23.70
C THR A 47 16.90 45.17 22.30
N SER A 48 17.56 46.17 21.70
CA SER A 48 18.00 46.13 20.29
C SER A 48 18.80 44.87 19.92
N ARG A 49 19.69 44.39 20.79
CA ARG A 49 20.48 43.17 20.55
C ARG A 49 19.64 41.89 20.56
N HIS A 50 18.71 41.75 21.50
CA HIS A 50 17.83 40.57 21.58
C HIS A 50 16.81 40.56 20.44
N ALA A 51 16.27 41.74 20.11
CA ALA A 51 15.39 41.94 18.97
C ALA A 51 16.06 41.53 17.65
N GLN A 52 17.35 41.88 17.47
CA GLN A 52 18.11 41.49 16.28
C GLN A 52 18.30 39.97 16.17
N VAL A 53 18.70 39.30 17.26
CA VAL A 53 18.90 37.84 17.26
C VAL A 53 17.60 37.09 16.95
N LEU A 54 16.46 37.51 17.51
CA LEU A 54 15.17 36.90 17.22
C LEU A 54 14.76 37.10 15.76
N LYS A 55 15.00 38.28 15.20
CA LYS A 55 14.75 38.54 13.78
C LYS A 55 15.59 37.62 12.90
N GLU A 56 16.88 37.49 13.17
CA GLU A 56 17.77 36.59 12.43
C GLU A 56 17.34 35.11 12.56
N ASN A 57 16.91 34.68 13.74
CA ASN A 57 16.39 33.33 13.94
C ASN A 57 15.07 33.11 13.19
N ARG A 58 14.20 34.11 13.15
CA ARG A 58 12.94 34.07 12.41
C ARG A 58 13.17 33.95 10.91
N GLU A 59 14.10 34.74 10.35
CA GLU A 59 14.47 34.66 8.94
C GLU A 59 15.02 33.27 8.58
N LYS A 60 15.86 32.67 9.43
CA LYS A 60 16.36 31.30 9.24
C LYS A 60 15.25 30.26 9.29
N TYR A 61 14.30 30.41 10.21
CA TYR A 61 13.13 29.54 10.32
C TYR A 61 12.24 29.66 9.08
N GLU A 62 11.94 30.87 8.62
CA GLU A 62 11.11 31.11 7.44
C GLU A 62 11.78 30.56 6.18
N ASP A 63 13.10 30.75 6.02
CA ASP A 63 13.88 30.12 4.95
C ASP A 63 13.82 28.59 5.03
N ALA A 64 13.96 28.02 6.24
CA ALA A 64 13.87 26.58 6.46
C ALA A 64 12.50 26.01 6.08
N VAL A 65 11.41 26.67 6.47
CA VAL A 65 10.03 26.28 6.09
C VAL A 65 9.83 26.45 4.59
N ASN A 66 10.38 27.53 4.02
CA ASN A 66 10.21 27.80 2.59
C ASN A 66 10.91 26.75 1.70
N ARG A 67 12.05 26.22 2.14
CA ARG A 67 12.81 25.17 1.43
C ARG A 67 12.37 23.75 1.74
N PHE A 68 11.47 23.56 2.70
CA PHE A 68 11.01 22.22 3.06
C PHE A 68 10.17 21.61 1.92
N PRO A 69 10.15 20.26 1.73
CA PRO A 69 9.44 19.65 0.61
C PRO A 69 7.99 20.09 0.49
N ARG A 70 7.55 20.28 -0.76
CA ARG A 70 6.20 20.71 -1.14
C ARG A 70 5.67 19.79 -2.25
N PRO A 71 5.19 18.59 -1.88
CA PRO A 71 4.56 17.71 -2.85
C PRO A 71 3.35 18.40 -3.46
N GLU A 72 3.27 18.44 -4.78
CA GLU A 72 2.12 19.02 -5.47
C GLU A 72 0.99 17.98 -5.46
N PRO A 73 -0.15 18.25 -4.80
CA PRO A 73 -1.29 17.34 -4.85
C PRO A 73 -2.00 17.44 -6.20
N PRO A 74 -2.82 16.44 -6.57
CA PRO A 74 -3.66 16.54 -7.75
C PRO A 74 -4.59 17.75 -7.66
N ASP A 75 -4.95 18.33 -8.81
CA ASP A 75 -5.68 19.60 -8.89
C ASP A 75 -6.98 19.60 -8.08
N ASP A 76 -7.74 18.51 -8.13
CA ASP A 76 -9.01 18.35 -7.41
C ASP A 76 -8.84 18.40 -5.88
N TYR A 77 -7.63 18.15 -5.36
CA TYR A 77 -7.33 18.09 -3.93
C TYR A 77 -6.43 19.22 -3.43
N LYS A 78 -6.05 20.17 -4.30
CA LYS A 78 -5.26 21.37 -3.90
C LYS A 78 -5.94 22.21 -2.82
N HIS A 79 -7.26 22.13 -2.71
CA HIS A 79 -8.05 22.83 -1.70
C HIS A 79 -7.91 22.25 -0.29
N LEU A 80 -7.40 21.02 -0.13
CA LEU A 80 -7.25 20.38 1.17
C LEU A 80 -6.11 21.03 1.98
N PRO A 81 -6.36 21.52 3.21
CA PRO A 81 -5.35 22.25 4.00
C PRO A 81 -4.05 21.46 4.19
N ALA A 82 -4.13 20.16 4.48
CA ALA A 82 -2.98 19.30 4.73
C ALA A 82 -2.13 18.99 3.47
N LEU A 83 -2.69 19.26 2.28
CA LEU A 83 -1.99 19.18 1.00
C LEU A 83 -1.54 20.56 0.50
N GLY A 84 -1.75 21.61 1.29
CA GLY A 84 -1.40 22.97 0.92
C GLY A 84 0.11 23.14 0.66
N GLU A 85 0.41 23.99 -0.33
CA GLU A 85 1.78 24.23 -0.80
C GLU A 85 2.70 24.79 0.30
N LYS A 86 2.17 25.68 1.15
CA LYS A 86 2.94 26.36 2.19
C LYS A 86 2.43 26.00 3.58
N LEU A 87 3.36 25.59 4.44
CA LEU A 87 3.12 25.47 5.88
C LEU A 87 3.01 26.87 6.49
N VAL A 88 1.90 27.13 7.19
CA VAL A 88 1.65 28.37 7.92
C VAL A 88 1.49 28.04 9.39
N HIS A 89 2.45 28.48 10.20
CA HIS A 89 2.48 28.17 11.63
C HIS A 89 2.07 29.39 12.46
N SER A 90 1.11 29.15 13.35
CA SER A 90 0.44 30.10 14.23
C SER A 90 0.60 29.77 15.73
N THR A 91 1.27 28.66 16.04
CA THR A 91 1.53 28.17 17.41
C THR A 91 2.95 27.62 17.52
N LEU A 92 3.48 27.52 18.74
CA LEU A 92 4.80 26.91 18.98
C LEU A 92 4.78 25.41 18.67
N LEU A 93 3.66 24.72 18.94
CA LEU A 93 3.51 23.31 18.63
C LEU A 93 3.74 23.01 17.14
N GLU A 94 3.21 23.86 16.27
CA GLU A 94 3.40 23.76 14.82
C GLU A 94 4.87 23.90 14.43
N GLU A 95 5.62 24.82 15.05
CA GLU A 95 7.06 24.90 14.82
C GLU A 95 7.83 23.66 15.33
N PHE A 96 7.47 23.15 16.51
CA PHE A 96 8.11 21.96 17.05
C PHE A 96 7.89 20.75 16.13
N ILE A 97 6.67 20.56 15.60
CA ILE A 97 6.41 19.48 14.64
C ILE A 97 7.17 19.67 13.35
N PHE A 98 7.25 20.90 12.83
CA PHE A 98 8.07 21.19 11.66
C PHE A 98 9.54 20.76 11.87
N TRP A 99 10.13 21.09 13.01
CA TRP A 99 11.50 20.69 13.34
C TRP A 99 11.63 19.18 13.54
N THR A 100 10.62 18.51 14.10
CA THR A 100 10.56 17.04 14.16
C THR A 100 10.66 16.42 12.77
N PHE A 101 9.90 16.92 11.80
CA PHE A 101 9.95 16.43 10.42
C PHE A 101 11.27 16.76 9.72
N LYS A 102 11.74 18.00 9.84
CA LYS A 102 12.97 18.46 9.18
C LYS A 102 14.22 17.75 9.67
N TYR A 103 14.26 17.35 10.94
CA TYR A 103 15.38 16.65 11.56
C TYR A 103 15.13 15.16 11.79
N GLU A 104 14.26 14.53 11.00
CA GLU A 104 14.09 13.06 10.97
C GLU A 104 13.73 12.47 12.35
N PHE A 105 12.77 13.12 13.01
CA PHE A 105 12.16 12.69 14.27
C PHE A 105 13.19 12.50 15.41
N PRO A 106 13.86 13.57 15.89
CA PRO A 106 14.81 13.45 16.99
C PRO A 106 14.17 12.87 18.25
N GLN A 107 14.78 11.85 18.84
CA GLN A 107 14.17 11.07 19.92
C GLN A 107 13.78 11.92 21.13
N ASN A 108 14.62 12.88 21.53
CA ASN A 108 14.35 13.80 22.63
C ASN A 108 13.12 14.68 22.35
N LEU A 109 12.99 15.21 21.13
CA LEU A 109 11.85 16.03 20.73
C LEU A 109 10.57 15.21 20.62
N VAL A 110 10.64 14.01 20.03
CA VAL A 110 9.50 13.08 19.98
C VAL A 110 9.06 12.70 21.39
N CYS A 111 9.99 12.37 22.30
CA CYS A 111 9.70 12.05 23.69
C CYS A 111 9.01 13.23 24.40
N PHE A 112 9.55 14.44 24.25
CA PHE A 112 8.94 15.65 24.79
C PHE A 112 7.50 15.83 24.32
N LEU A 113 7.27 15.78 22.99
CA LEU A 113 5.95 15.97 22.39
C LEU A 113 4.94 14.90 22.83
N LEU A 114 5.37 13.64 22.94
CA LEU A 114 4.50 12.52 23.32
C LEU A 114 4.21 12.48 24.83
N ASN A 115 5.12 12.95 25.69
CA ASN A 115 4.92 12.99 27.16
C ASN A 115 3.82 13.97 27.62
N MET A 116 3.29 14.78 26.70
CA MET A 116 2.19 15.72 26.94
C MET A 116 0.82 15.20 26.48
N LEU A 117 0.77 14.02 25.83
CA LEU A 117 -0.47 13.38 25.36
C LEU A 117 -1.58 13.16 26.40
N PRO A 118 -1.32 13.07 27.73
CA PRO A 118 -2.41 13.01 28.70
C PRO A 118 -3.37 14.21 28.63
N ASP A 119 -2.90 15.39 28.21
CA ASP A 119 -3.77 16.54 27.95
C ASP A 119 -4.47 16.38 26.59
N GLN A 120 -5.80 16.25 26.62
CA GLN A 120 -6.59 15.92 25.43
C GLN A 120 -6.66 17.06 24.41
N ASP A 121 -6.68 18.31 24.87
CA ASP A 121 -6.74 19.47 23.98
C ASP A 121 -5.42 19.60 23.22
N TYR A 122 -4.30 19.44 23.93
CA TYR A 122 -2.99 19.34 23.29
C TYR A 122 -2.88 18.13 22.35
N LYS A 123 -3.34 16.95 22.76
CA LYS A 123 -3.30 15.74 21.92
C LYS A 123 -4.01 15.98 20.60
N GLU A 124 -5.18 16.61 20.62
CA GLU A 124 -5.88 16.96 19.40
C GLU A 124 -5.05 17.91 18.52
N HIS A 125 -4.54 19.01 19.06
CA HIS A 125 -3.74 19.97 18.30
C HIS A 125 -2.46 19.34 17.73
N LEU A 126 -1.81 18.43 18.47
CA LEU A 126 -0.64 17.69 18.04
C LEU A 126 -0.99 16.78 16.85
N THR A 127 -2.06 16.01 16.96
CA THR A 127 -2.53 15.15 15.87
C THR A 127 -2.88 15.97 14.63
N ARG A 128 -3.62 17.08 14.78
CA ARG A 128 -3.95 17.98 13.66
C ARG A 128 -2.69 18.49 12.96
N THR A 129 -1.73 18.96 13.73
CA THR A 129 -0.45 19.49 13.22
C THR A 129 0.34 18.41 12.47
N PHE A 130 0.35 17.17 12.99
CA PHE A 130 0.97 16.04 12.33
C PHE A 130 0.30 15.75 10.97
N VAL A 131 -1.04 15.77 10.91
CA VAL A 131 -1.79 15.60 9.65
C VAL A 131 -1.42 16.68 8.62
N MET A 132 -1.26 17.93 9.04
CA MET A 132 -0.86 19.04 8.16
C MET A 132 0.55 18.84 7.53
N HIS A 133 1.40 18.03 8.16
CA HIS A 133 2.74 17.69 7.66
C HIS A 133 2.79 16.35 6.92
N TYR A 134 1.73 15.53 7.02
CA TYR A 134 1.72 14.13 6.60
C TYR A 134 2.13 13.94 5.13
N SER A 135 1.66 14.83 4.25
CA SER A 135 1.99 14.79 2.82
C SER A 135 3.47 14.84 2.51
N ARG A 136 4.29 15.31 3.45
CA ARG A 136 5.74 15.48 3.30
C ARG A 136 6.53 14.27 3.78
N ILE A 137 5.91 13.30 4.47
CA ILE A 137 6.55 12.06 4.92
C ILE A 137 7.27 11.35 3.77
N PRO A 138 6.66 11.15 2.58
CA PRO A 138 7.36 10.55 1.45
C PRO A 138 8.68 11.20 1.08
N SER A 139 8.68 12.53 0.96
CA SER A 139 9.90 13.27 0.59
C SER A 139 10.98 13.18 1.66
N VAL A 140 10.58 13.18 2.93
CA VAL A 140 11.52 13.05 4.06
C VAL A 140 12.15 11.65 4.09
N LEU A 141 11.36 10.60 3.82
CA LEU A 141 11.85 9.22 3.73
C LEU A 141 12.78 9.02 2.51
N GLU A 142 12.39 9.53 1.35
CA GLU A 142 13.20 9.45 0.11
C GLU A 142 14.56 10.16 0.22
N MET A 143 14.65 11.23 1.03
CA MET A 143 15.88 12.02 1.22
C MET A 143 16.76 11.53 2.37
N SER A 144 16.24 10.62 3.21
CA SER A 144 16.95 10.15 4.40
C SER A 144 18.13 9.25 4.04
N LYS A 145 19.18 9.31 4.85
CA LYS A 145 20.33 8.39 4.77
C LYS A 145 20.08 7.07 5.52
N ASP A 146 19.08 7.04 6.39
CA ASP A 146 18.68 5.88 7.18
C ASP A 146 17.15 5.77 7.21
N PRO A 147 16.53 5.36 6.07
CA PRO A 147 15.07 5.29 5.95
C PRO A 147 14.44 4.28 6.91
N ASP A 148 15.13 3.19 7.25
CA ASP A 148 14.63 2.16 8.17
C ASP A 148 14.39 2.74 9.58
N THR A 149 15.40 3.40 10.15
CA THR A 149 15.26 4.02 11.49
C THR A 149 14.20 5.12 11.48
N LEU A 150 14.19 5.95 10.43
CA LEU A 150 13.21 7.03 10.30
C LEU A 150 11.79 6.47 10.17
N SER A 151 11.57 5.42 9.39
CA SER A 151 10.29 4.74 9.22
C SER A 151 9.71 4.28 10.56
N ASN A 152 10.55 3.65 11.39
CA ASN A 152 10.17 3.22 12.73
C ASN A 152 9.77 4.39 13.63
N ARG A 153 10.47 5.53 13.55
CA ARG A 153 10.16 6.73 14.35
C ARG A 153 8.87 7.41 13.92
N VAL A 154 8.62 7.48 12.61
CA VAL A 154 7.35 7.98 12.05
C VAL A 154 6.20 7.15 12.59
N VAL A 155 6.28 5.81 12.45
CA VAL A 155 5.23 4.89 12.92
C VAL A 155 5.06 4.96 14.43
N HIS A 156 6.16 5.01 15.20
CA HIS A 156 6.10 5.15 16.66
C HIS A 156 5.32 6.39 17.08
N MET A 157 5.48 7.53 16.39
CA MET A 157 4.72 8.74 16.68
C MET A 157 3.27 8.61 16.22
N SER A 158 3.02 8.20 14.97
CA SER A 158 1.69 8.16 14.39
C SER A 158 0.73 7.19 15.09
N VAL A 159 1.20 6.02 15.55
CA VAL A 159 0.34 5.08 16.31
C VAL A 159 -0.16 5.67 17.62
N GLN A 160 0.61 6.55 18.27
CA GLN A 160 0.17 7.26 19.48
C GLN A 160 -0.91 8.30 19.18
N LEU A 161 -0.90 8.86 17.96
CA LEU A 161 -1.81 9.91 17.51
C LEU A 161 -3.12 9.33 16.94
N PHE A 162 -3.05 8.23 16.18
CA PHE A 162 -4.19 7.64 15.46
C PHE A 162 -4.82 6.41 16.14
N SER A 163 -4.29 5.95 17.27
CA SER A 163 -4.87 4.82 18.04
C SER A 163 -6.25 5.12 18.65
N ASN A 164 -6.59 6.39 18.87
CA ASN A 164 -7.88 6.77 19.42
C ASN A 164 -8.91 6.94 18.29
N GLU A 165 -9.95 6.10 18.27
CA GLU A 165 -10.98 6.09 17.22
C GLU A 165 -11.66 7.45 17.02
N SER A 166 -12.09 8.11 18.10
CA SER A 166 -12.85 9.37 17.98
C SER A 166 -11.98 10.49 17.41
N LEU A 167 -10.71 10.55 17.81
CA LEU A 167 -9.75 11.50 17.29
C LEU A 167 -9.38 11.19 15.83
N ALA A 168 -9.13 9.91 15.49
CA ALA A 168 -8.86 9.49 14.12
C ALA A 168 -10.04 9.86 13.20
N LEU A 169 -11.27 9.54 13.60
CA LEU A 169 -12.48 9.90 12.87
C LEU A 169 -12.64 11.43 12.71
N LYS A 170 -12.27 12.20 13.74
CA LYS A 170 -12.27 13.67 13.67
C LYS A 170 -11.27 14.17 12.61
N MET A 171 -10.06 13.61 12.56
CA MET A 171 -9.07 13.96 11.53
C MET A 171 -9.52 13.59 10.12
N VAL A 172 -10.19 12.45 9.97
CA VAL A 172 -10.78 12.04 8.69
C VAL A 172 -11.84 13.04 8.24
N LYS A 173 -12.74 13.48 9.12
CA LYS A 173 -13.84 14.39 8.79
C LYS A 173 -13.40 15.83 8.58
N GLU A 174 -12.45 16.33 9.36
CA GLU A 174 -12.09 17.76 9.37
C GLU A 174 -10.86 18.09 8.53
N LEU A 175 -9.94 17.13 8.33
CA LEU A 175 -8.68 17.33 7.61
C LEU A 175 -8.51 16.36 6.44
N SER A 176 -9.56 15.59 6.10
CA SER A 176 -9.54 14.62 5.01
C SER A 176 -8.39 13.62 5.12
N LEU A 177 -8.09 13.13 6.33
CA LEU A 177 -6.92 12.30 6.61
C LEU A 177 -6.74 11.12 5.64
N LEU A 178 -7.82 10.40 5.29
CA LEU A 178 -7.75 9.28 4.33
C LEU A 178 -7.28 9.75 2.94
N HIS A 179 -7.77 10.89 2.47
CA HIS A 179 -7.33 11.46 1.19
C HIS A 179 -5.85 11.81 1.24
N VAL A 180 -5.41 12.45 2.33
CA VAL A 180 -4.01 12.83 2.53
C VAL A 180 -3.12 11.59 2.51
N MET A 181 -3.49 10.52 3.22
CA MET A 181 -2.73 9.26 3.27
C MET A 181 -2.61 8.60 1.89
N ILE A 182 -3.74 8.40 1.19
CA ILE A 182 -3.77 7.74 -0.12
C ILE A 182 -3.01 8.56 -1.16
N ILE A 183 -3.21 9.88 -1.21
CA ILE A 183 -2.51 10.76 -2.14
C ILE A 183 -0.99 10.73 -1.88
N SER A 184 -0.58 10.77 -0.61
CA SER A 184 0.85 10.73 -0.25
C SER A 184 1.52 9.43 -0.69
N LEU A 185 0.86 8.29 -0.47
CA LEU A 185 1.33 6.98 -0.90
C LEU A 185 1.36 6.88 -2.44
N LYS A 186 0.30 7.30 -3.12
CA LYS A 186 0.21 7.30 -4.58
C LYS A 186 1.28 8.17 -5.22
N LEU A 187 1.54 9.37 -4.69
CA LEU A 187 2.58 10.28 -5.21
C LEU A 187 3.99 9.69 -5.06
N MET A 188 4.27 9.00 -3.95
CA MET A 188 5.54 8.28 -3.77
C MET A 188 5.71 7.21 -4.85
N MET A 189 4.70 6.36 -5.02
CA MET A 189 4.77 5.19 -5.91
C MET A 189 4.70 5.56 -7.39
N SER A 190 4.02 6.66 -7.73
CA SER A 190 3.91 7.13 -9.12
C SER A 190 5.27 7.54 -9.72
N LYS A 191 6.25 7.90 -8.88
CA LYS A 191 7.62 8.27 -9.34
C LYS A 191 8.46 7.08 -9.81
N ILE A 192 8.02 5.86 -9.51
CA ILE A 192 8.76 4.62 -9.77
C ILE A 192 7.99 3.68 -10.70
N LEU A 193 7.06 4.21 -11.50
CA LEU A 193 6.32 3.41 -12.47
C LEU A 193 7.19 3.08 -13.69
N ILE A 194 7.07 1.84 -14.14
CA ILE A 194 7.64 1.32 -15.38
C ILE A 194 6.52 0.71 -16.23
N GLN A 195 6.72 0.67 -17.54
CA GLN A 195 5.77 0.03 -18.45
C GLN A 195 5.68 -1.47 -18.12
N ASN A 196 4.46 -1.98 -18.02
CA ASN A 196 4.22 -3.39 -17.79
C ASN A 196 4.59 -4.21 -19.02
N THR A 197 5.18 -5.39 -18.80
CA THR A 197 5.66 -6.26 -19.87
C THR A 197 4.85 -7.55 -20.01
N LEU A 198 3.78 -7.76 -19.24
CA LEU A 198 2.90 -8.93 -19.44
C LEU A 198 2.15 -8.80 -20.78
N HIS A 199 1.91 -9.93 -21.42
CA HIS A 199 1.23 -10.00 -22.72
C HIS A 199 2.00 -9.22 -23.80
N ASP A 200 1.34 -8.78 -24.87
CA ASP A 200 1.96 -8.01 -25.97
C ASP A 200 2.44 -6.61 -25.49
N PRO A 201 3.76 -6.38 -25.30
CA PRO A 201 4.26 -5.12 -24.76
C PRO A 201 4.07 -3.94 -25.72
N SER A 202 3.85 -4.22 -27.02
CA SER A 202 3.62 -3.17 -28.01
C SER A 202 2.22 -2.56 -27.95
N LYS A 203 1.27 -3.28 -27.35
CA LYS A 203 -0.12 -2.86 -27.16
C LYS A 203 -0.47 -2.60 -25.70
N ASN A 204 0.36 -3.08 -24.78
CA ASN A 204 0.23 -2.86 -23.35
C ASN A 204 0.62 -1.42 -22.98
N PHE A 205 -0.33 -0.66 -22.46
CA PHE A 205 -0.12 0.70 -21.95
C PHE A 205 -0.27 0.79 -20.41
N HIS A 206 -0.36 -0.36 -19.73
CA HIS A 206 -0.40 -0.45 -18.28
C HIS A 206 0.97 -0.14 -17.68
N PHE A 207 0.97 0.52 -16.53
CA PHE A 207 2.19 0.86 -15.78
C PHE A 207 2.13 0.24 -14.39
N VAL A 208 3.27 -0.28 -13.94
CA VAL A 208 3.41 -0.95 -12.64
C VAL A 208 4.61 -0.43 -11.86
N ILE A 209 4.60 -0.65 -10.56
CA ILE A 209 5.71 -0.27 -9.69
C ILE A 209 6.98 -1.06 -10.03
N ASP A 210 8.09 -0.33 -10.21
CA ASP A 210 9.43 -0.90 -10.31
C ASP A 210 9.94 -1.32 -8.92
N CYS A 211 9.85 -2.62 -8.64
CA CYS A 211 10.29 -3.25 -7.40
C CYS A 211 11.82 -3.20 -7.20
N THR A 212 12.59 -2.76 -8.19
CA THR A 212 14.06 -2.64 -8.08
C THR A 212 14.51 -1.30 -7.47
N ARG A 213 13.59 -0.33 -7.33
CA ARG A 213 13.87 1.02 -6.84
C ARG A 213 14.09 1.03 -5.33
N GLN A 214 14.88 2.00 -4.87
CA GLN A 214 15.27 2.12 -3.47
C GLN A 214 14.06 2.25 -2.54
N VAL A 215 13.04 3.02 -2.94
CA VAL A 215 11.77 3.18 -2.19
C VAL A 215 11.13 1.82 -1.84
N MET A 216 11.27 0.83 -2.72
CA MET A 216 10.74 -0.52 -2.51
C MET A 216 11.66 -1.39 -1.67
N LYS A 217 12.98 -1.35 -1.95
CA LYS A 217 13.99 -2.14 -1.25
C LYS A 217 14.15 -1.73 0.22
N ASP A 218 14.16 -0.44 0.48
CA ASP A 218 14.35 0.15 1.81
C ASP A 218 13.00 0.37 2.54
N HIS A 219 11.91 -0.24 2.02
CA HIS A 219 10.57 -0.22 2.63
C HIS A 219 10.06 1.20 2.99
N CYS A 220 10.44 2.23 2.22
CA CYS A 220 10.09 3.62 2.51
C CYS A 220 8.58 3.90 2.47
N TYR A 221 7.78 3.05 1.83
CA TYR A 221 6.32 3.17 1.79
C TYR A 221 5.64 2.66 3.07
N TRP A 222 6.33 1.83 3.86
CA TRP A 222 5.75 1.09 4.98
C TRP A 222 5.10 1.99 6.04
N PRO A 223 5.67 3.16 6.44
CA PRO A 223 5.01 4.03 7.41
C PRO A 223 3.63 4.51 6.97
N LEU A 224 3.46 4.80 5.67
CA LEU A 224 2.19 5.29 5.14
C LEU A 224 1.13 4.19 5.14
N VAL A 225 1.54 2.99 4.72
CA VAL A 225 0.67 1.81 4.70
C VAL A 225 0.27 1.38 6.11
N SER A 226 1.23 1.38 7.04
CA SER A 226 1.00 1.06 8.45
C SER A 226 -0.01 2.01 9.08
N ASP A 227 0.16 3.31 8.86
CA ASP A 227 -0.76 4.34 9.36
C ASP A 227 -2.17 4.20 8.75
N PHE A 228 -2.25 3.98 7.44
CA PHE A 228 -3.51 3.78 6.74
C PHE A 228 -4.25 2.56 7.31
N ASN A 229 -3.55 1.44 7.48
CA ASN A 229 -4.11 0.22 8.06
C ASN A 229 -4.55 0.43 9.52
N ASN A 230 -3.75 1.14 10.32
CA ASN A 230 -4.10 1.47 11.71
C ASN A 230 -5.38 2.31 11.78
N VAL A 231 -5.54 3.29 10.90
CA VAL A 231 -6.74 4.12 10.82
C VAL A 231 -7.97 3.33 10.32
N LEU A 232 -7.80 2.46 9.33
CA LEU A 232 -8.87 1.57 8.84
C LEU A 232 -9.27 0.47 9.84
N SER A 233 -8.45 0.19 10.85
CA SER A 233 -8.81 -0.77 11.90
C SER A 233 -9.99 -0.31 12.76
N HIS A 234 -10.32 0.99 12.73
CA HIS A 234 -11.50 1.55 13.37
C HIS A 234 -12.73 1.46 12.45
N GLU A 235 -13.81 0.80 12.91
CA GLU A 235 -15.03 0.59 12.13
C GLU A 235 -15.59 1.91 11.60
N SER A 236 -15.66 2.95 12.45
CA SER A 236 -16.22 4.24 12.07
C SER A 236 -15.45 4.92 10.94
N VAL A 237 -14.14 4.69 10.83
CA VAL A 237 -13.30 5.24 9.77
C VAL A 237 -13.38 4.39 8.50
N ALA A 238 -13.35 3.06 8.62
CA ALA A 238 -13.55 2.16 7.48
C ALA A 238 -14.88 2.40 6.77
N LEU A 239 -15.96 2.69 7.53
CA LEU A 239 -17.25 3.05 6.95
C LEU A 239 -17.23 4.41 6.24
N VAL A 240 -16.39 5.37 6.64
CA VAL A 240 -16.20 6.61 5.87
C VAL A 240 -15.51 6.29 4.54
N PHE A 241 -14.44 5.49 4.56
CA PHE A 241 -13.76 5.03 3.35
C PHE A 241 -14.71 4.35 2.37
N LEU A 242 -15.48 3.36 2.84
CA LEU A 242 -16.41 2.58 2.00
C LEU A 242 -17.55 3.40 1.40
N ARG A 243 -17.91 4.53 2.02
CA ARG A 243 -18.99 5.40 1.56
C ARG A 243 -18.54 6.47 0.57
N ASP A 244 -17.25 6.74 0.48
CA ASP A 244 -16.68 7.78 -0.35
C ASP A 244 -16.16 7.22 -1.68
N ASP A 245 -16.80 7.58 -2.79
CA ASP A 245 -16.44 7.12 -4.13
C ASP A 245 -15.05 7.57 -4.56
N ASN A 246 -14.61 8.76 -4.14
CA ASN A 246 -13.31 9.32 -4.51
C ASN A 246 -12.17 8.59 -3.80
N LEU A 247 -12.37 8.25 -2.52
CA LEU A 247 -11.39 7.45 -1.77
C LEU A 247 -11.22 6.05 -2.37
N ILE A 248 -12.33 5.41 -2.74
CA ILE A 248 -12.31 4.09 -3.38
C ILE A 248 -11.60 4.18 -4.74
N ASP A 249 -11.98 5.14 -5.59
CA ASP A 249 -11.36 5.34 -6.90
C ASP A 249 -9.83 5.54 -6.79
N MET A 250 -9.37 6.46 -5.92
CA MET A 250 -7.94 6.67 -5.70
C MET A 250 -7.22 5.42 -5.17
N TRP A 251 -7.87 4.66 -4.27
CA TRP A 251 -7.32 3.41 -3.75
C TRP A 251 -7.16 2.36 -4.84
N PHE A 252 -8.18 2.18 -5.68
CA PHE A 252 -8.14 1.22 -6.78
C PHE A 252 -7.14 1.61 -7.88
N GLN A 253 -6.97 2.90 -8.16
CA GLN A 253 -5.89 3.39 -9.01
C GLN A 253 -4.51 3.08 -8.42
N PHE A 254 -4.35 3.16 -7.11
CA PHE A 254 -3.11 2.72 -6.44
C PHE A 254 -2.92 1.20 -6.56
N LEU A 255 -3.94 0.38 -6.28
CA LEU A 255 -3.88 -1.07 -6.44
C LEU A 255 -3.55 -1.49 -7.88
N SER A 256 -4.03 -0.74 -8.87
CA SER A 256 -3.70 -0.96 -10.29
C SER A 256 -2.19 -0.88 -10.55
N MET A 257 -1.45 -0.04 -9.84
CA MET A 257 0.02 0.05 -9.96
C MET A 257 0.74 -1.22 -9.48
N LEU A 258 0.08 -2.05 -8.65
CA LEU A 258 0.58 -3.34 -8.19
C LEU A 258 0.13 -4.50 -9.10
N GLN A 259 -0.92 -4.29 -9.89
CA GLN A 259 -1.55 -5.31 -10.72
C GLN A 259 -0.64 -5.72 -11.88
N GLY A 260 -0.05 -6.92 -11.78
CA GLY A 260 0.88 -7.48 -12.75
C GLY A 260 2.33 -7.01 -12.59
N MET A 261 2.72 -6.50 -11.41
CA MET A 261 4.10 -6.05 -11.15
C MET A 261 5.10 -7.22 -11.06
N ASN A 262 6.41 -6.91 -11.03
CA ASN A 262 7.51 -7.88 -10.88
C ASN A 262 7.39 -9.07 -11.86
N VAL A 263 7.26 -8.77 -13.16
CA VAL A 263 7.15 -9.77 -14.23
C VAL A 263 8.45 -10.54 -14.37
N ASN A 264 8.36 -11.87 -14.32
CA ASN A 264 9.45 -12.79 -14.62
C ASN A 264 9.45 -13.13 -16.10
N VAL A 265 10.63 -13.12 -16.73
CA VAL A 265 10.83 -13.55 -18.12
C VAL A 265 11.69 -14.81 -18.11
N ARG A 266 11.26 -15.87 -18.80
CA ARG A 266 11.91 -17.18 -18.77
C ARG A 266 13.24 -17.18 -19.50
N GLU A 267 14.29 -17.62 -18.81
CA GLU A 267 15.62 -17.79 -19.41
C GLU A 267 15.70 -19.11 -20.18
N THR A 268 15.94 -19.03 -21.51
CA THR A 268 15.95 -20.20 -22.41
C THR A 268 17.33 -20.52 -22.98
N ALA A 269 18.33 -19.65 -22.83
CA ALA A 269 19.66 -19.80 -23.43
C ALA A 269 20.73 -20.18 -22.39
N SER A 270 21.17 -19.24 -21.55
CA SER A 270 22.12 -19.46 -20.46
C SER A 270 21.44 -19.36 -19.10
N HIS A 271 22.12 -19.82 -18.05
CA HIS A 271 21.69 -19.52 -16.67
C HIS A 271 21.92 -18.04 -16.39
N VAL A 272 21.08 -17.44 -15.55
CA VAL A 272 21.23 -16.03 -15.16
C VAL A 272 22.52 -15.83 -14.36
N GLU A 273 23.27 -14.77 -14.66
CA GLU A 273 24.55 -14.47 -13.96
C GLU A 273 24.33 -13.68 -12.65
N PHE A 274 23.21 -12.96 -12.53
CA PHE A 274 22.85 -12.17 -11.35
C PHE A 274 21.38 -12.36 -10.99
N GLU A 275 21.12 -12.74 -9.74
CA GLU A 275 19.76 -12.93 -9.23
C GLU A 275 19.23 -11.62 -8.62
N PRO A 276 18.15 -11.02 -9.17
CA PRO A 276 17.56 -9.83 -8.58
C PRO A 276 16.83 -10.17 -7.27
N ASN A 277 17.21 -9.48 -6.18
CA ASN A 277 16.54 -9.59 -4.87
C ASN A 277 15.24 -8.76 -4.76
N SER A 278 14.67 -8.29 -5.88
CA SER A 278 13.48 -7.43 -5.88
C SER A 278 12.18 -8.17 -5.55
N TYR A 279 12.16 -9.50 -5.67
CA TYR A 279 10.92 -10.26 -5.48
C TYR A 279 10.37 -10.15 -4.05
N TYR A 280 11.24 -10.15 -3.03
CA TYR A 280 10.79 -10.04 -1.65
C TYR A 280 10.10 -8.68 -1.42
N ALA A 281 10.67 -7.61 -1.96
CA ALA A 281 10.04 -6.28 -1.91
C ALA A 281 8.67 -6.25 -2.60
N ALA A 282 8.49 -6.98 -3.71
CA ALA A 282 7.21 -7.09 -4.40
C ALA A 282 6.16 -7.85 -3.56
N PHE A 283 6.53 -9.01 -2.99
CA PHE A 283 5.65 -9.80 -2.11
C PHE A 283 5.28 -9.03 -0.84
N SER A 284 6.26 -8.41 -0.16
CA SER A 284 6.01 -7.59 1.02
C SER A 284 5.10 -6.41 0.69
N CYS A 285 5.34 -5.71 -0.42
CA CYS A 285 4.51 -4.57 -0.81
C CYS A 285 3.06 -5.00 -1.10
N GLU A 286 2.83 -6.09 -1.84
CA GLU A 286 1.46 -6.57 -2.06
C GLU A 286 0.77 -7.00 -0.77
N LEU A 287 1.48 -7.71 0.12
CA LEU A 287 0.92 -8.14 1.39
C LEU A 287 0.55 -6.94 2.27
N GLU A 288 1.47 -6.00 2.44
CA GLU A 288 1.31 -4.88 3.36
C GLU A 288 0.43 -3.79 2.78
N ALA A 289 0.69 -3.35 1.55
CA ALA A 289 0.02 -2.21 0.93
C ALA A 289 -1.31 -2.56 0.28
N SER A 290 -1.59 -3.83 0.02
CA SER A 290 -2.84 -4.27 -0.59
C SER A 290 -3.63 -5.19 0.33
N ALA A 291 -3.07 -6.33 0.76
CA ALA A 291 -3.84 -7.32 1.50
C ALA A 291 -4.20 -6.91 2.94
N TYR A 292 -3.30 -6.26 3.70
CA TYR A 292 -3.63 -5.82 5.06
C TYR A 292 -4.79 -4.80 5.09
N PRO A 293 -4.79 -3.72 4.28
CA PRO A 293 -5.95 -2.84 4.15
C PRO A 293 -7.23 -3.57 3.73
N MET A 294 -7.13 -4.52 2.79
CA MET A 294 -8.27 -5.34 2.35
C MET A 294 -8.91 -6.08 3.53
N TRP A 295 -8.11 -6.80 4.31
CA TRP A 295 -8.58 -7.56 5.46
C TRP A 295 -9.06 -6.65 6.59
N SER A 296 -8.42 -5.48 6.80
CA SER A 296 -8.87 -4.48 7.75
C SER A 296 -10.29 -4.00 7.43
N ILE A 297 -10.56 -3.67 6.16
CA ILE A 297 -11.91 -3.30 5.68
C ILE A 297 -12.90 -4.46 5.82
N ILE A 298 -12.54 -5.65 5.32
CA ILE A 298 -13.39 -6.85 5.39
C ILE A 298 -13.74 -7.22 6.84
N SER A 299 -12.84 -6.97 7.79
CA SER A 299 -13.08 -7.28 9.20
C SER A 299 -14.28 -6.54 9.79
N HIS A 300 -14.70 -5.41 9.21
CA HIS A 300 -15.88 -4.63 9.64
C HIS A 300 -17.17 -5.05 8.95
N LEU A 301 -17.07 -5.91 7.94
CA LEU A 301 -18.12 -6.32 7.04
C LEU A 301 -18.68 -7.70 7.42
N LYS A 302 -19.14 -7.86 8.68
CA LYS A 302 -19.42 -9.18 9.29
C LYS A 302 -20.83 -9.73 9.07
N ASP A 303 -21.77 -8.90 8.63
CA ASP A 303 -23.17 -9.29 8.44
C ASP A 303 -23.81 -8.49 7.28
N GLY A 304 -25.09 -8.76 7.00
CA GLY A 304 -25.84 -8.14 5.91
C GLY A 304 -26.08 -6.63 6.04
N LYS A 305 -25.76 -5.99 7.18
CA LYS A 305 -25.99 -4.54 7.40
C LYS A 305 -25.23 -3.66 6.41
N HIS A 306 -24.08 -4.13 5.92
CA HIS A 306 -23.18 -3.41 5.03
C HIS A 306 -22.98 -4.15 3.69
N ALA A 307 -23.95 -4.98 3.29
CA ALA A 307 -23.90 -5.75 2.04
C ALA A 307 -23.85 -4.86 0.80
N ASP A 308 -24.51 -3.70 0.83
CA ASP A 308 -24.47 -2.69 -0.22
C ASP A 308 -23.05 -2.13 -0.42
N LEU A 309 -22.31 -1.89 0.66
CA LEU A 309 -20.94 -1.40 0.62
C LEU A 309 -19.98 -2.47 0.07
N ALA A 310 -20.14 -3.74 0.46
CA ALA A 310 -19.37 -4.84 -0.12
C ALA A 310 -19.63 -4.98 -1.63
N LYS A 311 -20.91 -4.95 -2.04
CA LYS A 311 -21.31 -5.00 -3.45
C LYS A 311 -20.74 -3.83 -4.25
N LYS A 312 -20.69 -2.63 -3.65
CA LYS A 312 -20.05 -1.46 -4.24
C LYS A 312 -18.57 -1.72 -4.50
N ILE A 313 -17.80 -2.20 -3.52
CA ILE A 313 -16.38 -2.54 -3.72
C ILE A 313 -16.19 -3.61 -4.79
N ILE A 314 -17.02 -4.65 -4.80
CA ILE A 314 -16.99 -5.69 -5.85
C ILE A 314 -17.20 -5.07 -7.24
N THR A 315 -18.13 -4.12 -7.36
CA THR A 315 -18.39 -3.43 -8.62
C THR A 315 -17.19 -2.61 -9.07
N TYR A 316 -16.52 -1.89 -8.15
CA TYR A 316 -15.26 -1.20 -8.43
C TYR A 316 -14.15 -2.17 -8.85
N CYS A 317 -14.00 -3.32 -8.18
CA CYS A 317 -13.05 -4.36 -8.57
C CYS A 317 -13.28 -4.81 -10.03
N VAL A 318 -14.52 -5.15 -10.38
CA VAL A 318 -14.86 -5.64 -11.73
C VAL A 318 -14.60 -4.57 -12.79
N ASN A 319 -14.94 -3.31 -12.51
CA ASN A 319 -14.68 -2.20 -13.44
C ASN A 319 -13.18 -1.95 -13.64
N MET A 320 -12.41 -1.86 -12.55
CA MET A 320 -10.97 -1.65 -12.62
C MET A 320 -10.25 -2.84 -13.29
N LEU A 321 -10.71 -4.06 -13.05
CA LEU A 321 -10.21 -5.26 -13.74
C LEU A 321 -10.54 -5.23 -15.24
N HIS A 322 -11.73 -4.75 -15.63
CA HIS A 322 -12.09 -4.59 -17.04
C HIS A 322 -11.21 -3.54 -17.73
N GLU A 323 -10.99 -2.38 -17.11
CA GLU A 323 -10.05 -1.36 -17.60
C GLU A 323 -8.63 -1.91 -17.70
N TRP A 324 -8.19 -2.69 -16.71
CA TRP A 324 -6.90 -3.34 -16.74
C TRP A 324 -6.77 -4.34 -17.90
N LEU A 325 -7.78 -5.18 -18.16
CA LEU A 325 -7.81 -6.10 -19.30
C LEU A 325 -7.67 -5.36 -20.63
N GLU A 326 -8.31 -4.20 -20.77
CA GLU A 326 -8.15 -3.32 -21.94
C GLU A 326 -6.72 -2.76 -22.01
N ALA A 327 -6.15 -2.34 -20.88
CA ALA A 327 -4.79 -1.77 -20.79
C ALA A 327 -3.68 -2.74 -21.17
N ILE A 328 -3.84 -4.02 -20.86
CA ILE A 328 -2.90 -5.09 -21.26
C ILE A 328 -3.25 -5.74 -22.60
N TYR A 329 -4.26 -5.21 -23.31
CA TYR A 329 -4.75 -5.73 -24.59
C TYR A 329 -5.21 -7.21 -24.54
N PHE A 330 -5.76 -7.67 -23.40
CA PHE A 330 -6.20 -9.06 -23.22
C PHE A 330 -7.68 -9.25 -23.58
N GLN A 331 -7.96 -9.47 -24.86
CA GLN A 331 -9.32 -9.50 -25.42
C GLN A 331 -9.94 -10.90 -25.49
N GLN A 332 -9.13 -11.95 -25.40
CA GLN A 332 -9.56 -13.34 -25.49
C GLN A 332 -8.96 -14.16 -24.35
N PRO A 333 -9.68 -15.16 -23.83
CA PRO A 333 -9.20 -15.98 -22.72
C PRO A 333 -8.19 -17.01 -23.25
N LYS A 334 -7.07 -16.53 -23.77
CA LYS A 334 -6.01 -17.35 -24.36
C LYS A 334 -4.68 -16.64 -24.19
N ILE A 335 -3.72 -17.34 -23.60
CA ILE A 335 -2.33 -16.89 -23.50
C ILE A 335 -1.53 -17.63 -24.57
N SER A 336 -0.84 -16.89 -25.42
CA SER A 336 -0.02 -17.47 -26.48
C SER A 336 1.26 -18.12 -25.92
N GLN A 337 1.89 -18.99 -26.72
CA GLN A 337 3.12 -19.68 -26.29
C GLN A 337 4.28 -18.70 -26.01
N GLU A 338 4.30 -17.56 -26.68
CA GLU A 338 5.28 -16.50 -26.46
C GLU A 338 5.03 -15.79 -25.12
N GLU A 339 3.78 -15.45 -24.82
CA GLU A 339 3.38 -14.84 -23.55
C GLU A 339 3.55 -15.80 -22.37
N MET A 340 3.48 -17.11 -22.58
CA MET A 340 3.80 -18.11 -21.55
C MET A 340 5.25 -18.03 -21.05
N LEU A 341 6.15 -17.38 -21.79
CA LEU A 341 7.52 -17.09 -21.32
C LEU A 341 7.55 -16.00 -20.25
N GLN A 342 6.43 -15.34 -19.98
CA GLN A 342 6.29 -14.32 -18.96
C GLN A 342 5.27 -14.74 -17.90
N ALA A 343 5.54 -14.37 -16.64
CA ALA A 343 4.61 -14.60 -15.55
C ALA A 343 4.84 -13.64 -14.39
N SER A 344 3.77 -13.28 -13.69
CA SER A 344 3.80 -12.53 -12.42
C SER A 344 3.01 -13.30 -11.37
N PHE A 345 3.40 -13.17 -10.10
CA PHE A 345 2.62 -13.66 -8.95
C PHE A 345 1.66 -12.60 -8.40
N HIS A 346 1.65 -11.38 -8.93
CA HIS A 346 1.06 -10.21 -8.28
C HIS A 346 -0.22 -9.76 -8.98
N PHE A 347 -1.38 -10.20 -8.47
CA PHE A 347 -2.71 -9.85 -9.01
C PHE A 347 -3.68 -9.39 -7.89
N PRO A 348 -3.33 -8.32 -7.16
CA PRO A 348 -4.11 -7.88 -6.00
C PRO A 348 -5.57 -7.54 -6.33
N LEU A 349 -5.89 -7.03 -7.52
CA LEU A 349 -7.29 -6.74 -7.88
C LEU A 349 -8.13 -8.02 -8.02
N HIS A 350 -7.55 -9.11 -8.52
CA HIS A 350 -8.24 -10.41 -8.57
C HIS A 350 -8.48 -10.94 -7.16
N ARG A 351 -7.51 -10.78 -6.27
CA ARG A 351 -7.57 -11.21 -4.87
C ARG A 351 -8.57 -10.38 -4.06
N TYR A 352 -8.66 -9.07 -4.34
CA TYR A 352 -9.71 -8.20 -3.82
C TYR A 352 -11.10 -8.68 -4.25
N LEU A 353 -11.30 -8.93 -5.54
CA LEU A 353 -12.57 -9.47 -6.03
C LEU A 353 -12.93 -10.79 -5.32
N SER A 354 -11.97 -11.70 -5.24
CA SER A 354 -12.09 -13.01 -4.59
C SER A 354 -12.51 -12.88 -3.11
N ALA A 355 -11.78 -12.07 -2.33
CA ALA A 355 -12.01 -11.89 -0.91
C ALA A 355 -13.37 -11.22 -0.61
N PHE A 356 -13.72 -10.16 -1.34
CA PHE A 356 -15.00 -9.48 -1.14
C PHE A 356 -16.19 -10.33 -1.60
N VAL A 357 -16.07 -11.09 -2.69
CA VAL A 357 -17.11 -12.07 -3.10
C VAL A 357 -17.29 -13.14 -2.03
N CYS A 358 -16.19 -13.69 -1.50
CA CYS A 358 -16.25 -14.65 -0.39
C CYS A 358 -17.02 -14.09 0.80
N GLN A 359 -16.66 -12.88 1.23
CA GLN A 359 -17.30 -12.22 2.36
C GLN A 359 -18.79 -11.95 2.12
N ALA A 360 -19.14 -11.43 0.94
CA ALA A 360 -20.51 -11.11 0.57
C ALA A 360 -21.42 -12.35 0.58
N VAL A 361 -20.94 -13.47 0.02
CA VAL A 361 -21.71 -14.71 -0.05
C VAL A 361 -21.77 -15.40 1.32
N THR A 362 -20.64 -15.55 2.00
CA THR A 362 -20.56 -16.40 3.21
C THR A 362 -21.02 -15.70 4.49
N LYS A 363 -20.94 -14.37 4.56
CA LYS A 363 -21.27 -13.60 5.77
C LYS A 363 -22.45 -12.64 5.60
N MET A 364 -22.73 -12.18 4.39
CA MET A 364 -23.76 -11.15 4.15
C MET A 364 -25.03 -11.68 3.48
N GLY A 365 -25.05 -12.96 3.09
CA GLY A 365 -26.23 -13.60 2.53
C GLY A 365 -26.56 -13.19 1.08
N MET A 366 -25.61 -12.59 0.36
CA MET A 366 -25.77 -12.30 -1.07
C MET A 366 -25.64 -13.60 -1.88
N SER A 367 -26.38 -13.73 -2.98
CA SER A 367 -26.14 -14.84 -3.90
C SER A 367 -24.88 -14.57 -4.72
N LEU A 368 -24.24 -15.65 -5.20
CA LEU A 368 -23.08 -15.52 -6.08
C LEU A 368 -23.43 -14.78 -7.39
N SER A 369 -24.63 -15.01 -7.94
CA SER A 369 -25.10 -14.33 -9.15
C SER A 369 -25.28 -12.81 -8.99
N GLU A 370 -25.47 -12.32 -7.77
CA GLU A 370 -25.57 -10.88 -7.49
C GLU A 370 -24.23 -10.14 -7.46
N VAL A 371 -23.12 -10.89 -7.28
CA VAL A 371 -21.78 -10.33 -7.04
C VAL A 371 -20.75 -10.74 -8.10
N LEU A 372 -21.12 -11.61 -9.04
CA LEU A 372 -20.29 -11.90 -10.21
C LEU A 372 -20.40 -10.82 -11.30
N PRO A 373 -19.40 -10.71 -12.20
CA PRO A 373 -19.47 -9.81 -13.35
C PRO A 373 -20.76 -10.03 -14.16
N THR A 374 -21.52 -8.96 -14.38
CA THR A 374 -22.79 -9.02 -15.13
C THR A 374 -22.58 -9.33 -16.61
N ARG A 375 -21.44 -8.92 -17.17
CA ARG A 375 -21.05 -9.24 -18.55
C ARG A 375 -20.37 -10.61 -18.58
N SER A 376 -21.05 -11.60 -19.15
CA SER A 376 -20.62 -13.01 -19.15
C SER A 376 -19.26 -13.28 -19.78
N TYR A 377 -18.78 -12.40 -20.68
CA TYR A 377 -17.46 -12.55 -21.30
C TYR A 377 -16.28 -12.15 -20.38
N ILE A 378 -16.53 -11.41 -19.29
CA ILE A 378 -15.46 -10.93 -18.40
C ILE A 378 -14.90 -12.06 -17.56
N LEU A 379 -15.75 -12.89 -16.97
CA LEU A 379 -15.31 -13.95 -16.05
C LEU A 379 -14.31 -14.94 -16.71
N PRO A 380 -14.52 -15.41 -17.95
CA PRO A 380 -13.51 -16.18 -18.68
C PRO A 380 -12.16 -15.47 -18.84
N LEU A 381 -12.14 -14.16 -19.05
CA LEU A 381 -10.89 -13.39 -19.19
C LEU A 381 -10.15 -13.31 -17.86
N LEU A 382 -10.86 -12.98 -16.77
CA LEU A 382 -10.29 -12.85 -15.43
C LEU A 382 -9.75 -14.19 -14.88
N MET A 383 -10.32 -15.32 -15.29
CA MET A 383 -9.84 -16.64 -14.88
C MET A 383 -8.39 -16.90 -15.31
N MET A 384 -7.97 -16.36 -16.46
CA MET A 384 -6.72 -16.76 -17.11
C MET A 384 -5.48 -16.38 -16.31
N HIS A 385 -5.50 -15.26 -15.58
CA HIS A 385 -4.36 -14.78 -14.80
C HIS A 385 -4.08 -15.61 -13.53
N PRO A 386 -5.03 -15.86 -12.61
CA PRO A 386 -4.81 -16.78 -11.49
C PRO A 386 -4.56 -18.22 -11.97
N LEU A 387 -5.16 -18.67 -13.08
CA LEU A 387 -4.84 -19.97 -13.67
C LEU A 387 -3.39 -20.03 -14.19
N ARG A 388 -2.91 -18.94 -14.81
CA ARG A 388 -1.50 -18.79 -15.22
C ARG A 388 -0.56 -18.83 -14.02
N VAL A 389 -0.91 -18.22 -12.89
CA VAL A 389 -0.13 -18.30 -11.63
C VAL A 389 -0.02 -19.74 -11.14
N GLN A 390 -1.12 -20.49 -11.15
CA GLN A 390 -1.10 -21.90 -10.74
C GLN A 390 -0.22 -22.76 -11.65
N SER A 391 -0.37 -22.61 -12.97
CA SER A 391 0.53 -23.28 -13.92
C SER A 391 1.99 -22.86 -13.70
N PHE A 392 2.25 -21.55 -13.53
CA PHE A 392 3.60 -21.02 -13.28
C PHE A 392 4.27 -21.63 -12.06
N PHE A 393 3.52 -21.73 -10.96
CA PHE A 393 3.98 -22.36 -9.73
C PHE A 393 4.45 -23.81 -9.99
N TYR A 394 3.64 -24.61 -10.67
CA TYR A 394 4.02 -25.99 -11.01
C TYR A 394 5.14 -26.08 -12.06
N GLU A 395 5.22 -25.13 -13.00
CA GLU A 395 6.36 -25.02 -13.92
C GLU A 395 7.68 -24.83 -13.15
N ILE A 396 7.68 -23.98 -12.11
CA ILE A 396 8.86 -23.77 -11.26
C ILE A 396 9.22 -25.05 -10.52
N LEU A 397 8.25 -25.75 -9.93
CA LEU A 397 8.47 -27.02 -9.22
C LEU A 397 8.99 -28.12 -10.15
N ALA A 398 8.49 -28.17 -11.39
CA ALA A 398 8.93 -29.09 -12.43
C ALA A 398 10.33 -28.76 -12.98
N GLY A 399 10.93 -27.62 -12.61
CA GLY A 399 12.26 -27.21 -13.07
C GLY A 399 12.29 -26.48 -14.42
N ILE A 400 11.12 -26.17 -15.00
CA ILE A 400 10.98 -25.49 -16.30
C ILE A 400 11.66 -24.11 -16.29
N TRP A 401 11.71 -23.47 -15.12
CA TRP A 401 12.30 -22.14 -14.88
C TRP A 401 13.68 -22.20 -14.19
N VAL A 402 14.34 -23.36 -14.16
CA VAL A 402 15.62 -23.55 -13.41
C VAL A 402 16.74 -22.58 -13.83
N ARG A 403 16.70 -22.06 -15.06
CA ARG A 403 17.70 -21.10 -15.58
C ARG A 403 17.56 -19.69 -15.02
N ASN A 404 16.41 -19.36 -14.42
CA ASN A 404 16.13 -18.07 -13.78
C ASN A 404 16.75 -17.89 -12.38
N GLY A 405 17.56 -18.85 -11.92
CA GLY A 405 18.23 -18.80 -10.62
C GLY A 405 17.38 -19.33 -9.46
N LEU A 406 17.93 -19.30 -8.24
CA LEU A 406 17.24 -19.73 -7.01
C LEU A 406 16.11 -18.78 -6.63
N GLN A 407 16.20 -17.49 -6.96
CA GLN A 407 15.17 -16.49 -6.67
C GLN A 407 13.77 -16.90 -7.18
N ILE A 408 13.66 -17.59 -8.34
CA ILE A 408 12.36 -18.00 -8.89
C ILE A 408 11.69 -19.06 -8.00
N LYS A 409 12.50 -19.95 -7.40
CA LYS A 409 12.01 -20.91 -6.39
C LYS A 409 11.65 -20.19 -5.11
N GLY A 410 12.41 -19.16 -4.72
CA GLY A 410 12.08 -18.27 -3.62
C GLY A 410 10.67 -17.68 -3.77
N GLN A 411 10.34 -17.13 -4.94
CA GLN A 411 9.01 -16.61 -5.24
C GLN A 411 7.90 -17.66 -5.08
N ALA A 412 8.08 -18.86 -5.65
CA ALA A 412 7.11 -19.94 -5.51
C ALA A 412 6.90 -20.36 -4.04
N MET A 413 7.98 -20.41 -3.25
CA MET A 413 7.91 -20.73 -1.82
C MET A 413 7.23 -19.63 -1.02
N THR A 414 7.52 -18.35 -1.31
CA THR A 414 6.86 -17.22 -0.66
C THR A 414 5.36 -17.20 -0.96
N TYR A 415 4.95 -17.49 -2.20
CA TYR A 415 3.54 -17.54 -2.62
C TYR A 415 2.68 -18.48 -1.77
N ILE A 416 3.24 -19.63 -1.36
CA ILE A 416 2.55 -20.64 -0.53
C ILE A 416 2.91 -20.58 0.95
N GLN A 417 3.80 -19.67 1.36
CA GLN A 417 4.23 -19.56 2.74
C GLN A 417 3.06 -19.07 3.62
N ALA A 418 2.94 -19.58 4.84
CA ALA A 418 1.82 -19.33 5.75
C ALA A 418 1.47 -17.84 5.96
N ASN A 419 2.47 -16.95 5.92
CA ASN A 419 2.26 -15.51 6.10
C ASN A 419 1.60 -14.84 4.87
N PHE A 420 1.69 -15.46 3.70
CA PHE A 420 1.23 -14.93 2.41
C PHE A 420 0.03 -15.69 1.84
N CYS A 421 -0.01 -17.01 2.01
CA CYS A 421 -0.91 -17.91 1.28
C CYS A 421 -2.40 -17.51 1.39
N ASN A 422 -2.86 -17.14 2.59
CA ASN A 422 -4.24 -16.73 2.85
C ASN A 422 -4.67 -15.50 2.03
N SER A 423 -3.72 -14.64 1.65
CA SER A 423 -4.01 -13.45 0.84
C SER A 423 -3.63 -13.62 -0.64
N MET A 424 -3.00 -14.73 -1.00
CA MET A 424 -2.46 -14.98 -2.33
C MET A 424 -2.98 -16.31 -2.87
N ALA A 425 -2.28 -17.41 -2.64
CA ALA A 425 -2.63 -18.74 -3.16
C ALA A 425 -4.08 -19.14 -2.86
N ASP A 426 -4.55 -18.93 -1.63
CA ASP A 426 -5.90 -19.32 -1.22
C ASP A 426 -6.97 -18.47 -1.93
N MET A 427 -6.68 -17.18 -2.15
CA MET A 427 -7.58 -16.27 -2.89
C MET A 427 -7.60 -16.56 -4.38
N ASP A 428 -6.46 -16.94 -4.96
CA ASP A 428 -6.38 -17.36 -6.37
C ASP A 428 -7.15 -18.68 -6.58
N LEU A 429 -6.97 -19.66 -5.68
CA LEU A 429 -7.69 -20.94 -5.71
C LEU A 429 -9.20 -20.74 -5.51
N PHE A 430 -9.62 -19.94 -4.53
CA PHE A 430 -11.04 -19.63 -4.31
C PHE A 430 -11.68 -18.98 -5.55
N PHE A 431 -10.97 -18.06 -6.21
CA PHE A 431 -11.46 -17.45 -7.44
C PHE A 431 -11.58 -18.47 -8.59
N LEU A 432 -10.64 -19.41 -8.70
CA LEU A 432 -10.69 -20.49 -9.68
C LEU A 432 -11.82 -21.49 -9.39
N GLN A 433 -12.17 -21.74 -8.13
CA GLN A 433 -13.34 -22.55 -7.75
C GLN A 433 -14.66 -21.86 -8.16
N ILE A 434 -14.76 -20.55 -7.96
CA ILE A 434 -15.88 -19.75 -8.48
C ILE A 434 -15.98 -19.88 -10.00
N CYS A 435 -14.84 -19.76 -10.68
CA CYS A 435 -14.75 -19.90 -12.13
C CYS A 435 -15.22 -21.30 -12.61
N ALA A 436 -14.74 -22.36 -11.97
CA ALA A 436 -15.09 -23.74 -12.30
C ALA A 436 -16.59 -24.05 -12.13
N THR A 437 -17.24 -23.44 -11.14
CA THR A 437 -18.65 -23.64 -10.83
C THR A 437 -19.61 -22.80 -11.68
N ASN A 438 -19.13 -21.72 -12.31
CA ASN A 438 -19.95 -20.75 -13.04
C ASN A 438 -19.65 -20.68 -14.55
N MET A 439 -18.74 -21.50 -15.06
CA MET A 439 -18.42 -21.60 -16.48
C MET A 439 -18.71 -22.99 -17.05
N PRO A 440 -18.87 -23.13 -18.39
CA PRO A 440 -18.99 -24.44 -19.01
C PRO A 440 -17.79 -25.31 -18.65
N GLN A 441 -18.05 -26.52 -18.15
CA GLN A 441 -17.01 -27.45 -17.69
C GLN A 441 -15.95 -27.74 -18.77
N CYS A 442 -16.39 -27.92 -20.02
CA CYS A 442 -15.49 -28.13 -21.15
C CYS A 442 -14.57 -26.93 -21.39
N PHE A 443 -15.07 -25.69 -21.22
CA PHE A 443 -14.27 -24.49 -21.38
C PHE A 443 -13.21 -24.39 -20.27
N PHE A 444 -13.63 -24.57 -19.01
CA PHE A 444 -12.70 -24.54 -17.87
C PHE A 444 -11.60 -25.60 -18.01
N LEU A 445 -11.99 -26.86 -18.22
CA LEU A 445 -11.03 -27.97 -18.33
C LEU A 445 -10.10 -27.79 -19.52
N HIS A 446 -10.61 -27.38 -20.69
CA HIS A 446 -9.79 -27.19 -21.87
C HIS A 446 -8.71 -26.12 -21.63
N ASN A 447 -9.08 -24.95 -21.11
CA ASN A 447 -8.13 -23.88 -20.82
C ASN A 447 -7.12 -24.29 -19.74
N THR A 448 -7.54 -25.03 -18.71
CA THR A 448 -6.62 -25.56 -17.68
C THR A 448 -5.63 -26.56 -18.28
N ILE A 449 -6.08 -27.49 -19.11
CA ILE A 449 -5.22 -28.48 -19.78
C ILE A 449 -4.20 -27.78 -20.68
N GLU A 450 -4.64 -26.79 -21.47
CA GLU A 450 -3.76 -25.98 -22.32
C GLU A 450 -2.76 -25.17 -21.50
N MET A 451 -3.19 -24.51 -20.42
CA MET A 451 -2.32 -23.70 -19.56
C MET A 451 -1.21 -24.51 -18.89
N PHE A 452 -1.50 -25.76 -18.49
CA PHE A 452 -0.50 -26.66 -17.92
C PHE A 452 0.36 -27.36 -19.00
N GLY A 453 0.02 -27.22 -20.28
CA GLY A 453 0.76 -27.81 -21.39
C GLY A 453 0.68 -29.34 -21.45
N VAL A 454 -0.39 -29.94 -20.92
CA VAL A 454 -0.53 -31.40 -20.75
C VAL A 454 -1.46 -32.04 -21.77
N THR A 455 -1.91 -31.31 -22.79
CA THR A 455 -2.85 -31.80 -23.82
C THR A 455 -2.46 -33.15 -24.42
N GLN A 456 -1.19 -33.31 -24.81
CA GLN A 456 -0.69 -34.54 -25.45
C GLN A 456 -0.81 -35.78 -24.54
N TRP A 457 -0.84 -35.62 -23.22
CA TRP A 457 -0.99 -36.71 -22.27
C TRP A 457 -2.43 -37.20 -22.13
N LEU A 458 -3.39 -36.34 -22.44
CA LEU A 458 -4.82 -36.61 -22.30
C LEU A 458 -5.48 -36.98 -23.64
N GLU A 459 -4.73 -36.89 -24.74
CA GLU A 459 -5.12 -37.41 -26.04
C GLU A 459 -5.08 -38.95 -26.06
N THR A 460 -6.00 -39.57 -26.79
CA THR A 460 -6.01 -41.04 -27.00
C THR A 460 -4.95 -41.52 -27.99
N ALA A 461 -4.24 -40.59 -28.64
CA ALA A 461 -3.20 -40.91 -29.60
C ALA A 461 -1.92 -41.38 -28.86
N PRO A 462 -1.19 -42.37 -29.40
CA PRO A 462 0.07 -42.79 -28.81
C PRO A 462 1.07 -41.63 -28.80
N LEU A 463 1.72 -41.42 -27.65
CA LEU A 463 2.75 -40.40 -27.47
C LEU A 463 3.88 -40.60 -28.50
N LYS A 464 4.11 -39.59 -29.34
CA LYS A 464 5.05 -39.68 -30.47
C LYS A 464 6.53 -39.61 -30.06
N GLN A 465 6.83 -39.18 -28.83
CA GLN A 465 8.20 -38.94 -28.33
C GLN A 465 8.34 -39.38 -26.87
N THR A 466 9.56 -39.79 -26.49
CA THR A 466 9.95 -40.03 -25.09
C THR A 466 9.76 -38.76 -24.29
N GLN A 467 8.90 -38.82 -23.27
CA GLN A 467 8.54 -37.66 -22.47
C GLN A 467 9.70 -37.24 -21.58
N LYS A 468 9.94 -35.92 -21.49
CA LYS A 468 10.91 -35.37 -20.55
C LYS A 468 10.34 -35.46 -19.13
N MET A 469 11.22 -35.62 -18.13
CA MET A 469 10.81 -35.66 -16.72
C MET A 469 9.95 -34.45 -16.31
N GLU A 470 10.28 -33.27 -16.82
CA GLU A 470 9.53 -32.02 -16.61
C GLU A 470 8.05 -32.14 -17.05
N GLN A 471 7.77 -32.84 -18.17
CA GLN A 471 6.40 -33.00 -18.68
C GLN A 471 5.57 -33.94 -17.80
N THR A 472 6.18 -34.98 -17.24
CA THR A 472 5.53 -35.86 -16.25
C THR A 472 5.21 -35.09 -14.97
N SER A 473 6.15 -34.26 -14.49
CA SER A 473 5.92 -33.40 -13.31
C SER A 473 4.83 -32.36 -13.54
N MET A 474 4.69 -31.82 -14.76
CA MET A 474 3.57 -30.94 -15.11
C MET A 474 2.23 -31.66 -15.10
N LEU A 475 2.16 -32.91 -15.57
CA LEU A 475 0.94 -33.71 -15.47
C LEU A 475 0.55 -33.97 -14.02
N GLU A 476 1.52 -34.32 -13.17
CA GLU A 476 1.28 -34.47 -11.73
C GLU A 476 0.81 -33.15 -11.09
N GLY A 477 1.43 -32.02 -11.45
CA GLY A 477 1.03 -30.70 -10.99
C GLY A 477 -0.39 -30.34 -11.41
N PHE A 478 -0.76 -30.61 -12.66
CA PHE A 478 -2.11 -30.44 -13.18
C PHE A 478 -3.14 -31.26 -12.40
N LEU A 479 -2.86 -32.55 -12.16
CA LEU A 479 -3.76 -33.43 -11.41
C LEU A 479 -3.88 -33.00 -9.95
N THR A 480 -2.78 -32.56 -9.34
CA THR A 480 -2.75 -32.03 -7.97
C THR A 480 -3.58 -30.74 -7.87
N PHE A 481 -3.42 -29.83 -8.83
CA PHE A 481 -4.21 -28.61 -8.92
C PHE A 481 -5.71 -28.94 -9.03
N LEU A 482 -6.10 -29.83 -9.94
CA LEU A 482 -7.50 -30.24 -10.09
C LEU A 482 -8.05 -30.90 -8.82
N ALA A 483 -7.25 -31.68 -8.10
CA ALA A 483 -7.65 -32.28 -6.83
C ALA A 483 -7.76 -31.28 -5.68
N THR A 484 -7.14 -30.09 -5.82
CA THR A 484 -7.19 -29.01 -4.82
C THR A 484 -8.41 -28.10 -5.02
N LEU A 485 -8.89 -27.94 -6.25
CA LEU A 485 -10.14 -27.23 -6.57
C LEU A 485 -11.36 -27.94 -5.98
#